data_AF-A0A5S4ENN7-F1
#
_entry.id   AF-A0A5S4ENN7-F1
#
_cell.length_a   1.000
_cell.length_b   1.000
_cell.length_c   1.000
_cell.angle_alpha   90.00
_cell.angle_beta   90.00
_cell.angle_gamma   90.00
#
_symmetry.space_group_name_H-M   'P 1'
#
loop_
_entity.id
_entity.type
_entity.pdbx_description
1 polymer ?
#
loop_
_entity_poly.entity_id
_entity_poly.type
_entity_poly.pdbx_seq_one_letter_code
_entity_poly.pdbx_strand_id
1 'polypeptide(L)'
;MSRDLSASIATSLFPAGAFAAALAVSPLAMGAAAPVVKIDGSSTVYPITEAVAQDFQRAKLHEVHVNIGVSGTSAGFTKFCRGETDLSNASRPILKKEMDDCAKAGVRFYEMPMAYDALTVVVNPQNTFVNRLGVADLRKLWEPEAQNRINTWKDLNPAWPAQKINLYAPGADSGSFESFTEVVVGTAKSSRSDVQTAEDHAVLAQRIADDKDALG
;
A
#
# COMPACT_ATOMS: atom_id res chain seq x y z
N MET A 1 91.94 -26.70 18.41
CA MET A 1 90.72 -25.89 18.27
C MET A 1 90.76 -24.83 19.36
N SER A 2 91.25 -23.62 19.06
CA SER A 2 90.44 -22.44 18.69
C SER A 2 90.53 -21.45 19.87
N ARG A 3 91.55 -20.58 19.90
CA ARG A 3 91.57 -19.17 19.46
C ARG A 3 90.90 -18.20 20.44
N ASP A 4 91.73 -17.25 20.88
CA ASP A 4 91.44 -16.01 21.60
C ASP A 4 90.24 -15.25 21.05
N LEU A 5 89.57 -14.46 21.89
CA LEU A 5 89.06 -13.15 21.46
C LEU A 5 88.88 -12.18 22.63
N SER A 6 89.65 -11.10 22.48
CA SER A 6 89.68 -9.88 23.26
C SER A 6 88.37 -9.09 23.15
N ALA A 7 87.98 -8.45 24.25
CA ALA A 7 86.90 -7.47 24.28
C ALA A 7 87.38 -6.15 23.66
N SER A 8 86.56 -5.55 22.78
CA SER A 8 86.72 -4.17 22.34
C SER A 8 85.34 -3.51 22.25
N ILE A 9 85.16 -2.49 23.08
CA ILE A 9 83.96 -1.65 23.16
C ILE A 9 84.10 -0.57 22.08
N ALA A 10 83.16 -0.53 21.13
CA ALA A 10 83.06 0.55 20.15
C ALA A 10 81.75 1.32 20.36
N THR A 11 81.91 2.53 20.90
CA THR A 11 80.92 3.61 20.93
C THR A 11 80.56 4.04 19.51
N SER A 12 79.28 4.00 19.15
CA SER A 12 78.77 4.57 17.90
C SER A 12 77.74 5.68 18.19
N LEU A 13 78.03 6.85 17.63
CA LEU A 13 77.20 8.05 17.64
C LEU A 13 75.94 7.85 16.77
N PHE A 14 74.78 8.23 17.29
CA PHE A 14 73.55 8.37 16.51
C PHE A 14 73.50 9.76 15.84
N PRO A 15 73.27 9.86 14.52
CA PRO A 15 72.97 11.13 13.89
C PRO A 15 71.49 11.51 14.10
N ALA A 16 71.25 12.80 14.34
CA ALA A 16 69.93 13.39 14.48
C ALA A 16 69.11 13.24 13.18
N GLY A 17 68.05 12.43 13.25
CA GLY A 17 67.08 12.26 12.16
C GLY A 17 66.07 13.42 12.12
N ALA A 18 65.93 14.02 10.95
CA ALA A 18 64.97 15.08 10.66
C ALA A 18 63.52 14.60 10.82
N PHE A 19 62.72 15.33 11.60
CA PHE A 19 61.27 15.14 11.70
C PHE A 19 60.59 15.72 10.45
N ALA A 20 60.16 14.85 9.53
CA ALA A 20 59.23 15.21 8.47
C ALA A 20 57.80 15.14 9.04
N ALA A 21 57.13 16.29 9.15
CA ALA A 21 55.72 16.36 9.53
C ALA A 21 54.84 15.85 8.37
N ALA A 22 54.35 14.62 8.47
CA ALA A 22 53.33 14.11 7.57
C ALA A 22 51.98 14.76 7.90
N LEU A 23 51.48 15.61 7.00
CA LEU A 23 50.10 16.09 7.00
C LEU A 23 49.17 14.88 6.77
N ALA A 24 48.58 14.38 7.84
CA ALA A 24 47.51 13.40 7.77
C ALA A 24 46.29 14.05 7.13
N VAL A 25 46.04 13.77 5.85
CA VAL A 25 44.78 14.09 5.19
C VAL A 25 43.73 13.15 5.78
N SER A 26 42.94 13.64 6.74
CA SER A 26 41.77 12.91 7.22
C SER A 26 40.82 12.67 6.05
N PRO A 27 40.42 11.42 5.76
CA PRO A 27 39.40 11.18 4.76
C PRO A 27 38.12 11.87 5.25
N LEU A 28 37.61 12.82 4.46
CA LEU A 28 36.27 13.35 4.61
C LEU A 28 35.33 12.15 4.71
N ALA A 29 34.65 12.03 5.84
CA ALA A 29 33.59 11.04 6.00
C ALA A 29 32.56 11.29 4.89
N MET A 30 32.51 10.41 3.89
CA MET A 30 31.39 10.34 2.97
C MET A 30 30.13 10.20 3.84
N GLY A 31 29.30 11.24 3.87
CA GLY A 31 28.05 11.21 4.65
C GLY A 31 27.23 10.00 4.26
N ALA A 32 26.88 9.17 5.24
CA ALA A 32 25.97 8.05 5.02
C ALA A 32 24.65 8.59 4.46
N ALA A 33 24.14 7.96 3.40
CA ALA A 33 22.83 8.30 2.86
C ALA A 33 21.78 8.17 3.98
N ALA A 34 20.91 9.17 4.10
CA ALA A 34 19.83 9.15 5.08
C ALA A 34 19.01 7.85 4.92
N PRO A 35 18.74 7.10 6.00
CA PRO A 35 17.94 5.90 5.94
C PRO A 35 16.56 6.20 5.34
N VAL A 36 16.11 5.33 4.44
CA VAL A 36 14.82 5.46 3.75
C VAL A 36 13.91 4.33 4.20
N VAL A 37 12.75 4.70 4.73
CA VAL A 37 11.63 3.79 4.99
C VAL A 37 10.76 3.74 3.74
N LYS A 38 10.54 2.55 3.20
CA LYS A 38 9.73 2.31 2.00
C LYS A 38 8.38 1.74 2.38
N ILE A 39 7.31 2.37 1.91
CA ILE A 39 5.93 1.99 2.17
C ILE A 39 5.20 1.90 0.83
N ASP A 40 4.34 0.91 0.65
CA ASP A 40 3.49 0.81 -0.54
C ASP A 40 2.18 0.05 -0.21
N GLY A 41 1.08 0.42 -0.86
CA GLY A 41 -0.17 -0.32 -0.76
C GLY A 41 -1.41 0.49 -1.11
N SER A 42 -2.40 0.45 -0.21
CA SER A 42 -3.77 0.97 -0.40
C SER A 42 -3.83 2.47 -0.70
N SER A 43 -4.60 2.85 -1.72
CA SER A 43 -4.91 4.26 -2.01
C SER A 43 -5.82 4.90 -0.96
N THR A 44 -6.68 4.11 -0.30
CA THR A 44 -7.55 4.60 0.78
C THR A 44 -6.76 4.94 2.05
N VAL A 45 -5.70 4.18 2.34
CA VAL A 45 -4.85 4.42 3.53
C VAL A 45 -3.69 5.37 3.22
N TYR A 46 -3.41 5.64 1.95
CA TYR A 46 -2.34 6.53 1.52
C TYR A 46 -2.37 7.91 2.18
N PRO A 47 -3.49 8.67 2.18
CA PRO A 47 -3.50 10.01 2.78
C PRO A 47 -3.17 10.01 4.28
N ILE A 48 -3.62 8.98 5.00
CA ILE A 48 -3.32 8.80 6.43
C ILE A 48 -1.83 8.50 6.60
N THR A 49 -1.30 7.59 5.79
CA THR A 49 0.12 7.19 5.84
C THR A 49 1.03 8.39 5.50
N GLU A 50 0.65 9.20 4.52
CA GLU A 50 1.38 10.40 4.13
C GLU A 50 1.43 11.42 5.27
N ALA A 51 0.30 11.71 5.91
CA ALA A 51 0.24 12.61 7.05
C ALA A 51 1.16 12.14 8.19
N VAL A 52 1.08 10.85 8.56
CA VAL A 52 1.93 10.24 9.59
C VAL A 52 3.42 10.31 9.22
N ALA A 53 3.76 10.05 7.95
CA ALA A 53 5.13 10.13 7.49
C ALA A 53 5.68 11.56 7.52
N GLN A 54 4.86 12.57 7.18
CA GLN A 54 5.26 13.96 7.29
C GLN A 54 5.54 14.36 8.75
N ASP A 55 4.68 13.97 9.68
CA ASP A 55 4.88 14.18 11.12
C ASP A 55 6.16 13.49 11.63
N PHE A 56 6.36 12.23 11.24
CA PHE A 56 7.54 11.46 11.62
C PHE A 56 8.83 12.11 11.11
N GLN A 57 8.89 12.50 9.84
CA GLN A 57 10.08 13.12 9.25
C GLN A 57 10.39 14.47 9.94
N ARG A 58 9.37 15.28 10.27
CA ARG A 58 9.56 16.52 11.06
C ARG A 58 10.13 16.21 12.45
N ALA A 59 9.58 15.23 13.15
CA ALA A 59 10.05 14.81 14.47
C ALA A 59 11.48 14.25 14.45
N LYS A 60 11.94 13.76 13.30
CA LYS A 60 13.31 13.28 13.06
C LYS A 60 14.22 14.31 12.39
N LEU A 61 13.82 15.58 12.35
CA LEU A 61 14.60 16.66 11.71
C LEU A 61 15.01 16.33 10.26
N HIS A 62 14.18 15.55 9.56
CA HIS A 62 14.43 15.04 8.20
C HIS A 62 15.69 14.17 8.05
N GLU A 63 16.23 13.60 9.13
CA GLU A 63 17.34 12.64 9.07
C GLU A 63 16.92 11.27 8.53
N VAL A 64 15.62 10.95 8.57
CA VAL A 64 15.03 9.74 8.00
C VAL A 64 14.06 10.15 6.90
N HIS A 65 14.14 9.53 5.74
CA HIS A 65 13.20 9.74 4.64
C HIS A 65 12.14 8.64 4.59
N VAL A 66 10.93 8.99 4.17
CA VAL A 66 9.85 8.03 3.97
C VAL A 66 9.33 8.15 2.55
N ASN A 67 9.43 7.07 1.78
CA ASN A 67 8.88 6.95 0.43
C ASN A 67 7.60 6.14 0.49
N ILE A 68 6.49 6.71 0.01
CA ILE A 68 5.18 6.05 0.00
C ILE A 68 4.69 5.91 -1.44
N GLY A 69 4.53 4.67 -1.89
CA GLY A 69 3.88 4.33 -3.15
C GLY A 69 2.41 3.94 -2.97
N VAL A 70 1.66 3.99 -4.07
CA VAL A 70 0.25 3.58 -4.14
C VAL A 70 0.13 2.55 -5.26
N SER A 71 -0.08 1.29 -4.90
CA SER A 71 -0.29 0.22 -5.89
C SER A 71 -1.57 -0.58 -5.69
N GLY A 72 -2.33 -0.31 -4.61
CA GLY A 72 -3.45 -1.13 -4.16
C GLY A 72 -3.01 -2.13 -3.09
N THR A 73 -3.94 -2.58 -2.25
CA THR A 73 -3.60 -3.42 -1.07
C THR A 73 -2.92 -4.72 -1.48
N SER A 74 -3.46 -5.42 -2.47
CA SER A 74 -2.96 -6.72 -2.94
C SER A 74 -1.55 -6.62 -3.57
N ALA A 75 -1.30 -5.57 -4.34
CA ALA A 75 0.01 -5.32 -4.94
C ALA A 75 1.04 -4.84 -3.88
N GLY A 76 0.60 -4.05 -2.91
CA GLY A 76 1.39 -3.66 -1.74
C GLY A 76 1.88 -4.86 -0.94
N PHE A 77 0.98 -5.79 -0.59
CA PHE A 77 1.36 -7.05 0.06
C PHE A 77 2.32 -7.88 -0.78
N THR A 78 2.12 -7.93 -2.11
CA THR A 78 3.03 -8.64 -3.01
C THR A 78 4.46 -8.08 -2.94
N LYS A 79 4.61 -6.75 -2.98
CA LYS A 79 5.93 -6.08 -2.86
C LYS A 79 6.54 -6.29 -1.47
N PHE A 80 5.74 -6.15 -0.42
CA PHE A 80 6.16 -6.34 0.97
C PHE A 80 6.65 -7.77 1.22
N CYS A 81 5.90 -8.78 0.77
CA CYS A 81 6.30 -10.18 0.89
C CYS A 81 7.54 -10.52 0.05
N ARG A 82 7.93 -9.70 -0.94
CA ARG A 82 9.20 -9.83 -1.68
C ARG A 82 10.36 -9.08 -1.01
N GLY A 83 10.12 -8.40 0.11
CA GLY A 83 11.12 -7.58 0.79
C GLY A 83 11.44 -6.27 0.06
N GLU A 84 10.56 -5.82 -0.85
CA GLU A 84 10.76 -4.59 -1.61
C GLU A 84 10.41 -3.32 -0.78
N THR A 85 9.55 -3.47 0.22
CA THR A 85 9.12 -2.41 1.15
C THR A 85 9.28 -2.82 2.61
N ASP A 86 9.45 -1.83 3.48
CA ASP A 86 9.56 -2.00 4.93
C ASP A 86 8.18 -2.11 5.59
N LEU A 87 7.17 -1.44 5.02
CA LEU A 87 5.78 -1.49 5.46
C LEU A 87 4.85 -1.69 4.26
N SER A 88 3.67 -2.27 4.53
CA SER A 88 2.53 -2.21 3.62
C SER A 88 1.33 -1.62 4.34
N ASN A 89 0.76 -0.56 3.79
CA ASN A 89 -0.53 -0.05 4.23
C ASN A 89 -1.66 -0.75 3.46
N ALA A 90 -2.78 -1.01 4.12
CA ALA A 90 -3.78 -1.92 3.58
C ALA A 90 -5.18 -1.51 4.04
N SER A 91 -6.16 -1.52 3.12
CA SER A 91 -7.58 -1.28 3.44
C SER A 91 -8.32 -2.56 3.86
N ARG A 92 -7.63 -3.71 3.84
CA ARG A 92 -8.13 -5.00 4.34
C ARG A 92 -7.01 -5.79 5.04
N PRO A 93 -7.35 -6.76 5.91
CA PRO A 93 -6.38 -7.71 6.44
C PRO A 93 -5.65 -8.48 5.32
N ILE A 94 -4.45 -8.94 5.64
CA ILE A 94 -3.67 -9.81 4.77
C ILE A 94 -4.37 -11.17 4.60
N LEU A 95 -4.50 -11.64 3.36
CA LEU A 95 -5.16 -12.92 3.07
C LEU A 95 -4.21 -14.08 3.35
N LYS A 96 -4.78 -15.26 3.64
CA LYS A 96 -4.00 -16.49 3.90
C LYS A 96 -2.96 -16.78 2.81
N LYS A 97 -3.31 -16.58 1.54
CA LYS A 97 -2.40 -16.76 0.41
C LYS A 97 -1.22 -15.78 0.46
N GLU A 98 -1.46 -14.53 0.81
CA GLU A 98 -0.42 -13.49 0.91
C GLU A 98 0.49 -13.77 2.10
N MET A 99 -0.06 -14.22 3.24
CA MET A 99 0.73 -14.67 4.39
C MET A 99 1.68 -15.82 4.02
N ASP A 100 1.19 -16.79 3.25
CA ASP A 100 2.00 -17.93 2.79
C ASP A 100 3.12 -17.48 1.85
N ASP A 101 2.86 -16.48 1.00
CA ASP A 101 3.85 -15.93 0.09
C ASP A 101 4.93 -15.13 0.87
N CYS A 102 4.56 -14.38 1.92
CA CYS A 102 5.49 -13.77 2.88
C CYS A 102 6.35 -14.82 3.60
N ALA A 103 5.74 -15.89 4.10
CA ALA A 103 6.44 -16.96 4.83
C ALA A 103 7.47 -17.68 3.95
N LYS A 104 7.15 -17.96 2.68
CA LYS A 104 8.10 -18.54 1.71
C LYS A 104 9.30 -17.64 1.45
N ALA A 105 9.10 -16.33 1.49
CA ALA A 105 10.16 -15.34 1.32
C ALA A 105 10.93 -15.05 2.64
N GLY A 106 10.56 -15.70 3.75
CA GLY A 106 11.17 -15.46 5.05
C GLY A 106 10.79 -14.12 5.69
N VAL A 107 9.78 -13.43 5.16
CA VAL A 107 9.29 -12.15 5.69
C VAL A 107 8.39 -12.43 6.89
N ARG A 108 8.80 -11.93 8.06
CA ARG A 108 7.97 -11.89 9.27
C ARG A 108 7.42 -10.49 9.44
N PHE A 109 6.17 -10.40 9.89
CA PHE A 109 5.47 -9.14 10.02
C PHE A 109 4.59 -9.12 11.28
N TYR A 110 4.19 -7.91 11.66
CA TYR A 110 3.15 -7.66 12.65
C TYR A 110 2.05 -6.86 11.98
N GLU A 111 0.80 -7.27 12.18
CA GLU A 111 -0.36 -6.52 11.71
C GLU A 111 -0.78 -5.50 12.77
N MET A 112 -0.97 -4.25 12.35
CA MET A 112 -1.39 -3.15 13.23
C MET A 112 -2.67 -2.51 12.68
N PRO A 113 -3.83 -2.74 13.32
CA PRO A 113 -5.06 -2.05 12.96
C PRO A 113 -4.95 -0.55 13.26
N MET A 114 -5.06 0.28 12.22
CA MET A 114 -4.95 1.74 12.35
C MET A 114 -6.32 2.42 12.49
N ALA A 115 -7.31 1.95 11.73
CA ALA A 115 -8.65 2.51 11.69
C ALA A 115 -9.65 1.47 11.16
N TYR A 116 -10.93 1.73 11.37
CA TYR A 116 -12.02 1.04 10.68
C TYR A 116 -12.64 2.00 9.67
N ASP A 117 -12.74 1.56 8.43
CA ASP A 117 -13.46 2.24 7.36
C ASP A 117 -14.68 1.40 6.95
N ALA A 118 -15.76 2.07 6.58
CA ALA A 118 -17.01 1.43 6.19
C ALA A 118 -17.41 1.90 4.79
N LEU A 119 -17.43 0.95 3.85
CA LEU A 119 -18.09 1.13 2.56
C LEU A 119 -19.52 0.61 2.67
N THR A 120 -20.49 1.47 2.35
CA THR A 120 -21.91 1.12 2.36
C THR A 120 -22.40 0.98 0.93
N VAL A 121 -23.13 -0.11 0.67
CA VAL A 121 -23.94 -0.25 -0.53
C VAL A 121 -25.38 0.04 -0.16
N VAL A 122 -26.02 0.92 -0.91
CA VAL A 122 -27.36 1.40 -0.66
C VAL A 122 -28.26 1.16 -1.87
N VAL A 123 -29.52 0.86 -1.60
CA VAL A 123 -30.59 0.85 -2.58
C VAL A 123 -31.64 1.86 -2.15
N ASN A 124 -32.44 2.33 -3.10
CA ASN A 124 -33.54 3.22 -2.79
C ASN A 124 -34.53 2.56 -1.80
N PRO A 125 -35.04 3.27 -0.78
CA PRO A 125 -36.02 2.71 0.17
C PRO A 125 -37.32 2.19 -0.47
N GLN A 126 -37.66 2.66 -1.67
CA GLN A 126 -38.82 2.18 -2.43
C GLN A 126 -38.54 0.86 -3.18
N ASN A 127 -37.28 0.39 -3.21
CA ASN A 127 -36.93 -0.94 -3.68
C ASN A 127 -37.28 -1.98 -2.61
N THR A 128 -38.51 -2.49 -2.67
CA THR A 128 -39.04 -3.40 -1.63
C THR A 128 -38.72 -4.87 -1.85
N PHE A 129 -38.05 -5.23 -2.96
CA PHE A 129 -37.77 -6.64 -3.31
C PHE A 129 -36.33 -7.05 -3.02
N VAL A 130 -35.38 -6.10 -2.98
CA VAL A 130 -34.01 -6.37 -2.53
C VAL A 130 -34.00 -6.39 -1.00
N ASN A 131 -33.88 -7.59 -0.43
CA ASN A 131 -33.81 -7.78 1.02
C ASN A 131 -32.36 -8.00 1.53
N ARG A 132 -31.47 -8.49 0.68
CA ARG A 132 -30.05 -8.70 0.95
C ARG A 132 -29.26 -8.81 -0.34
N LEU A 133 -28.03 -8.31 -0.31
CA LEU A 133 -27.01 -8.54 -1.33
C LEU A 133 -25.73 -8.98 -0.63
N GLY A 134 -25.25 -10.17 -0.97
CA GLY A 134 -23.94 -10.64 -0.51
C GLY A 134 -22.82 -10.11 -1.40
N VAL A 135 -21.57 -10.25 -0.94
CA VAL A 135 -20.38 -9.91 -1.75
C VAL A 135 -20.36 -10.67 -3.07
N ALA A 136 -20.83 -11.91 -3.12
CA ALA A 136 -20.93 -12.69 -4.35
C ALA A 136 -21.94 -12.10 -5.35
N ASP A 137 -23.08 -11.59 -4.86
CA ASP A 137 -24.10 -10.94 -5.71
C ASP A 137 -23.54 -9.63 -6.27
N LEU A 138 -22.89 -8.84 -5.42
CA LEU A 138 -22.22 -7.61 -5.82
C LEU A 138 -21.12 -7.89 -6.85
N ARG A 139 -20.28 -8.91 -6.63
CA ARG A 139 -19.26 -9.31 -7.60
C ARG A 139 -19.87 -9.63 -8.97
N LYS A 140 -20.88 -10.51 -9.00
CA LYS A 140 -21.60 -10.90 -10.22
C LYS A 140 -22.21 -9.68 -10.95
N LEU A 141 -22.58 -8.64 -10.21
CA LEU A 141 -23.20 -7.43 -10.76
C LEU A 141 -22.16 -6.42 -11.28
N TRP A 142 -21.02 -6.30 -10.61
CA TRP A 142 -20.03 -5.23 -10.81
C TRP A 142 -18.81 -5.63 -11.66
N GLU A 143 -18.52 -6.93 -11.81
CA GLU A 143 -17.41 -7.39 -12.64
C GLU A 143 -17.57 -6.98 -14.13
N PRO A 144 -16.48 -6.77 -14.88
CA PRO A 144 -16.55 -6.36 -16.28
C PRO A 144 -17.43 -7.27 -17.16
N GLU A 145 -17.46 -8.56 -16.88
CA GLU A 145 -18.25 -9.58 -17.59
C GLU A 145 -19.76 -9.39 -17.40
N ALA A 146 -20.20 -8.66 -16.37
CA ALA A 146 -21.60 -8.36 -16.12
C ALA A 146 -22.16 -7.31 -17.10
N GLN A 147 -21.29 -6.51 -17.73
CA GLN A 147 -21.69 -5.49 -18.68
C GLN A 147 -22.50 -6.10 -19.82
N ASN A 148 -23.65 -5.50 -20.12
CA ASN A 148 -24.63 -6.00 -21.09
C ASN A 148 -25.23 -7.40 -20.79
N ARG A 149 -24.88 -8.07 -19.69
CA ARG A 149 -25.42 -9.40 -19.30
C ARG A 149 -26.35 -9.33 -18.10
N ILE A 150 -26.01 -8.51 -17.11
CA ILE A 150 -26.81 -8.29 -15.90
C ILE A 150 -27.30 -6.85 -15.95
N ASN A 151 -28.48 -6.63 -16.53
CA ASN A 151 -29.04 -5.28 -16.71
C ASN A 151 -30.34 -5.08 -15.93
N THR A 152 -30.96 -6.16 -15.48
CA THR A 152 -32.19 -6.14 -14.69
C THR A 152 -32.01 -6.88 -13.37
N TRP A 153 -32.84 -6.53 -12.38
CA TRP A 153 -32.84 -7.20 -11.07
C TRP A 153 -33.10 -8.70 -11.21
N LYS A 154 -33.92 -9.10 -12.19
CA LYS A 154 -34.17 -10.50 -12.56
C LYS A 154 -32.92 -11.24 -13.05
N ASP A 155 -32.02 -10.57 -13.77
CA ASP A 155 -30.77 -11.19 -14.27
C ASP A 155 -29.83 -11.54 -13.11
N LEU A 156 -29.85 -10.71 -12.06
CA LEU A 156 -29.09 -10.96 -10.84
C LEU A 156 -29.73 -12.08 -10.02
N ASN A 157 -31.05 -12.00 -9.79
CA ASN A 157 -31.84 -12.99 -9.07
C ASN A 157 -33.18 -13.25 -9.79
N PRO A 158 -33.44 -14.45 -10.32
CA PRO A 158 -34.67 -14.76 -11.08
C PRO A 158 -35.99 -14.53 -10.34
N ALA A 159 -35.98 -14.46 -9.00
CA ALA A 159 -37.14 -14.17 -8.18
C ALA A 159 -37.50 -12.66 -8.11
N TRP A 160 -36.63 -11.79 -8.61
CA TRP A 160 -36.81 -10.33 -8.62
C TRP A 160 -37.45 -9.83 -9.93
N PRO A 161 -38.04 -8.63 -9.93
CA PRO A 161 -38.71 -8.08 -11.11
C PRO A 161 -37.72 -7.84 -12.26
N ALA A 162 -38.23 -7.86 -13.50
CA ALA A 162 -37.48 -7.49 -14.71
C ALA A 162 -37.32 -5.97 -14.85
N GLN A 163 -37.02 -5.28 -13.76
CA GLN A 163 -36.73 -3.84 -13.71
C GLN A 163 -35.25 -3.61 -13.96
N LYS A 164 -34.92 -2.58 -14.73
CA LYS A 164 -33.53 -2.22 -15.03
C LYS A 164 -32.80 -1.86 -13.73
N ILE A 165 -31.56 -2.30 -13.57
CA ILE A 165 -30.69 -1.86 -12.47
C ILE A 165 -29.95 -0.61 -12.93
N ASN A 166 -30.02 0.47 -12.15
CA ASN A 166 -29.21 1.66 -12.38
C ASN A 166 -28.08 1.69 -11.36
N LEU A 167 -26.84 1.56 -11.83
CA LEU A 167 -25.66 1.52 -10.98
C LEU A 167 -25.07 2.91 -10.84
N TYR A 168 -24.77 3.29 -9.61
CA TYR A 168 -24.13 4.53 -9.26
C TYR A 168 -22.86 4.26 -8.46
N ALA A 169 -21.79 5.02 -8.71
CA ALA A 169 -20.54 4.87 -7.99
C ALA A 169 -19.84 6.21 -7.78
N PRO A 170 -18.91 6.30 -6.81
CA PRO A 170 -17.91 7.36 -6.81
C PRO A 170 -17.13 7.39 -8.14
N GLY A 171 -16.45 8.50 -8.40
CA GLY A 171 -15.52 8.64 -9.53
C GLY A 171 -14.50 7.49 -9.62
N ALA A 172 -14.06 7.15 -10.84
CA ALA A 172 -13.12 6.06 -11.05
C ALA A 172 -11.74 6.30 -10.40
N ASP A 173 -11.40 7.55 -10.12
CA ASP A 173 -10.19 7.95 -9.41
C ASP A 173 -10.39 8.05 -7.88
N SER A 174 -11.61 7.80 -7.39
CA SER A 174 -11.90 7.75 -5.96
C SER A 174 -11.28 6.53 -5.29
N GLY A 175 -10.68 6.73 -4.12
CA GLY A 175 -10.22 5.65 -3.26
C GLY A 175 -11.35 4.73 -2.79
N SER A 176 -12.60 5.23 -2.68
CA SER A 176 -13.75 4.41 -2.33
C SER A 176 -14.14 3.46 -3.47
N PHE A 177 -14.07 3.91 -4.72
CA PHE A 177 -14.30 3.06 -5.89
C PHE A 177 -13.21 1.99 -6.02
N GLU A 178 -11.95 2.39 -5.82
CA GLU A 178 -10.82 1.45 -5.82
C GLU A 178 -10.97 0.38 -4.73
N SER A 179 -11.28 0.78 -3.48
CA SER A 179 -11.49 -0.16 -2.38
C SER A 179 -12.71 -1.06 -2.60
N PHE A 180 -13.83 -0.53 -3.11
CA PHE A 180 -15.01 -1.33 -3.43
C PHE A 180 -14.68 -2.41 -4.46
N THR A 181 -14.05 -2.04 -5.58
CA THR A 181 -13.69 -2.99 -6.65
C THR A 181 -12.63 -3.99 -6.21
N GLU A 182 -11.65 -3.58 -5.40
CA GLU A 182 -10.67 -4.52 -4.83
C GLU A 182 -11.34 -5.55 -3.90
N VAL A 183 -12.26 -5.12 -3.02
CA VAL A 183 -12.91 -6.02 -2.06
C VAL A 183 -13.99 -6.89 -2.71
N VAL A 184 -14.77 -6.34 -3.64
CA VAL A 184 -15.93 -7.00 -4.24
C VAL A 184 -15.55 -7.79 -5.50
N VAL A 185 -14.84 -7.16 -6.43
CA VAL A 185 -14.45 -7.77 -7.72
C VAL A 185 -13.14 -8.54 -7.59
N GLY A 186 -12.27 -8.14 -6.66
CA GLY A 186 -10.96 -8.77 -6.43
C GLY A 186 -9.81 -8.09 -7.19
N THR A 187 -10.07 -6.99 -7.90
CA THR A 187 -9.05 -6.23 -8.61
C THR A 187 -9.40 -4.73 -8.55
N ALA A 188 -8.46 -3.95 -8.01
CA ALA A 188 -8.59 -2.50 -7.90
C ALA A 188 -8.92 -1.86 -9.26
N LYS A 189 -9.88 -0.94 -9.25
CA LYS A 189 -10.38 -0.20 -10.42
C LYS A 189 -11.00 -1.08 -11.53
N SER A 190 -11.21 -2.38 -11.26
CA SER A 190 -11.87 -3.29 -12.20
C SER A 190 -13.36 -3.33 -11.94
N SER A 191 -14.13 -2.84 -12.90
CA SER A 191 -15.59 -2.85 -12.90
C SER A 191 -16.10 -2.80 -14.33
N ARG A 192 -17.36 -3.19 -14.53
CA ARG A 192 -18.13 -2.79 -15.72
C ARG A 192 -18.10 -1.26 -15.89
N SER A 193 -18.14 -0.81 -17.15
CA SER A 193 -17.95 0.60 -17.53
C SER A 193 -19.24 1.42 -17.66
N ASP A 194 -20.40 0.75 -17.67
CA ASP A 194 -21.73 1.33 -17.82
C ASP A 194 -22.37 1.77 -16.49
N VAL A 195 -21.54 2.18 -15.53
CA VAL A 195 -21.94 2.72 -14.22
C VAL A 195 -21.99 4.25 -14.29
N GLN A 196 -22.97 4.86 -13.64
CA GLN A 196 -23.07 6.32 -13.53
C GLN A 196 -22.20 6.82 -12.38
N THR A 197 -21.15 7.58 -12.67
CA THR A 197 -20.25 8.10 -11.65
C THR A 197 -20.58 9.53 -11.22
N ALA A 198 -20.20 9.89 -10.00
CA ALA A 198 -20.18 11.26 -9.50
C ALA A 198 -19.02 11.43 -8.51
N GLU A 199 -18.32 12.56 -8.59
CA GLU A 199 -17.26 12.91 -7.62
C GLU A 199 -17.84 13.42 -6.29
N ASP A 200 -19.00 14.07 -6.35
CA ASP A 200 -19.70 14.58 -5.17
C ASP A 200 -20.63 13.51 -4.58
N HIS A 201 -20.35 13.09 -3.35
CA HIS A 201 -21.15 12.09 -2.64
C HIS A 201 -22.59 12.56 -2.37
N ALA A 202 -22.86 13.86 -2.24
CA ALA A 202 -24.22 14.37 -2.10
C ALA A 202 -25.01 14.19 -3.40
N VAL A 203 -24.36 14.38 -4.56
CA VAL A 203 -24.95 14.10 -5.87
C VAL A 203 -25.22 12.61 -6.02
N LEU A 204 -24.29 11.76 -5.58
CA LEU A 204 -24.46 10.30 -5.60
C LEU A 204 -25.67 9.86 -4.75
N ALA A 205 -25.74 10.33 -3.51
CA ALA A 205 -26.84 10.03 -2.59
C ALA A 205 -28.19 10.51 -3.14
N GLN A 206 -28.24 11.71 -3.73
CA GLN A 206 -29.45 12.25 -4.34
C GLN A 206 -29.92 11.40 -5.53
N ARG A 207 -29.01 10.99 -6.42
CA ARG A 207 -29.35 10.11 -7.56
C ARG A 207 -29.93 8.78 -7.09
N ILE A 208 -29.35 8.18 -6.05
CA ILE A 208 -29.85 6.92 -5.48
C ILE A 208 -31.23 7.12 -4.82
N ALA A 209 -31.45 8.26 -4.15
CA ALA A 209 -32.72 8.60 -3.52
C ALA A 209 -33.85 8.89 -4.53
N ASP A 210 -33.53 9.42 -5.71
CA ASP A 210 -34.51 9.77 -6.75
C ASP A 210 -34.85 8.59 -7.69
N ASP A 211 -34.03 7.55 -7.71
CA ASP A 211 -34.16 6.41 -8.62
C ASP A 211 -34.51 5.13 -7.84
N LYS A 212 -35.77 4.70 -7.94
CA LYS A 212 -36.26 3.52 -7.21
C LYS A 212 -35.49 2.23 -7.52
N ASP A 213 -34.87 2.15 -8.70
CA ASP A 213 -34.17 0.97 -9.19
C ASP A 213 -32.64 1.12 -9.07
N ALA A 214 -32.18 2.11 -8.30
CA ALA A 214 -30.78 2.38 -8.05
C ALA A 214 -30.11 1.39 -7.09
N LEU A 215 -28.82 1.17 -7.34
CA LEU A 215 -27.85 0.63 -6.39
C LEU A 215 -26.57 1.46 -6.49
N GLY A 216 -25.99 1.85 -5.35
CA GLY A 216 -24.69 2.51 -5.30
C GLY A 216 -24.02 2.47 -3.95
#